data_AF-A0A2N5NWY4-F1
#
_entry.id   AF-A0A2N5NWY4-F1
#
_cell.length_a   1.000
_cell.length_b   1.000
_cell.length_c   1.000
_cell.angle_alpha   90.00
_cell.angle_beta   90.00
_cell.angle_gamma   90.00
#
_symmetry.space_group_name_H-M   'P 1'
#
loop_
_entity.id
_entity.type
_entity.pdbx_description
1 polymer ?
#
loop_
_entity_poly.entity_id
_entity_poly.type
_entity_poly.pdbx_seq_one_letter_code
_entity_poly.pdbx_strand_id
1 'polypeptide(L)'
;FERDKNNRRVLARRSYNLYSDVQKGENVVVEIPVQAGEKHFKYEQKVKLVNPKLYGRGYAIGDMGHTDYVLLADDIVAVEEK
;
A
#
# COMPACT_ATOMS: atom_id res chain seq x y z
N PHE A 1 1.30 11.43 5.44
CA PHE A 1 2.31 12.50 5.35
C PHE A 1 3.27 12.35 6.51
N GLU A 2 4.56 12.19 6.25
CA GLU A 2 5.56 12.34 7.31
C GLU A 2 5.90 13.83 7.43
N ARG A 3 6.52 14.22 8.55
CA ARG A 3 7.06 15.56 8.71
C ARG A 3 8.55 15.50 8.48
N ASP A 4 9.09 16.37 7.62
CA ASP A 4 10.54 16.48 7.45
C ASP A 4 11.21 17.12 8.69
N LYS A 5 12.54 17.21 8.69
CA LYS A 5 13.32 17.86 9.76
C LYS A 5 12.92 19.32 10.02
N ASN A 6 12.24 19.96 9.06
CA ASN A 6 11.75 21.34 9.11
C ASN A 6 10.24 21.42 9.36
N ASN A 7 9.62 20.32 9.84
CA ASN A 7 8.21 20.22 10.18
C ASN A 7 7.25 20.42 8.98
N ARG A 8 7.74 20.31 7.74
CA ARG A 8 6.93 20.39 6.53
C ARG A 8 6.29 19.03 6.26
N ARG A 9 5.01 19.04 5.84
CA ARG A 9 4.33 17.82 5.38
C ARG A 9 4.99 17.33 4.10
N VAL A 10 5.61 16.17 4.16
CA VAL A 10 6.16 15.46 3.01
C VAL A 10 5.31 14.24 2.70
N LEU A 11 5.08 14.01 1.41
CA LEU A 11 4.58 12.74 0.91
C LEU A 11 5.71 11.72 1.15
N ALA A 12 5.50 10.80 2.08
CA ALA A 12 6.48 9.74 2.39
C ALA A 12 6.11 8.41 1.73
N ARG A 13 4.80 8.14 1.62
CA ARG A 13 4.25 6.92 1.04
C ARG A 13 3.06 7.26 0.15
N ARG A 14 2.84 6.42 -0.86
CA ARG A 14 1.66 6.41 -1.73
C ARG A 14 0.90 5.11 -1.50
N SER A 15 -0.40 5.22 -1.26
CA SER A 15 -1.27 4.07 -1.02
C SER A 15 -2.06 3.75 -2.29
N TYR A 16 -2.09 2.47 -2.67
CA TYR A 16 -2.81 1.93 -3.81
C TYR A 16 -3.82 0.89 -3.31
N ASN A 17 -5.06 0.97 -3.81
CA ASN A 17 -6.05 -0.06 -3.57
C ASN A 17 -5.93 -1.11 -4.65
N LEU A 18 -5.50 -2.31 -4.29
CA LEU A 18 -5.37 -3.44 -5.20
C LEU A 18 -6.39 -4.52 -4.84
N TYR A 19 -6.84 -5.23 -5.86
CA TYR A 19 -7.66 -6.41 -5.67
C TYR A 19 -6.75 -7.65 -5.60
N SER A 20 -7.06 -8.57 -4.69
CA SER A 20 -6.32 -9.82 -4.54
C SER A 20 -7.12 -10.98 -5.13
N ASP A 21 -6.46 -11.83 -5.93
CA ASP A 21 -7.07 -13.03 -6.49
C ASP A 21 -7.37 -14.10 -5.42
N VAL A 22 -6.67 -14.06 -4.28
CA VAL A 22 -6.79 -15.02 -3.17
C VAL A 22 -7.85 -14.55 -2.17
N GLN A 23 -7.77 -13.29 -1.75
CA GLN A 23 -8.70 -12.68 -0.79
C GLN A 23 -9.83 -11.98 -1.56
N LYS A 24 -10.70 -12.79 -2.18
CA LYS A 24 -11.80 -12.29 -2.99
C LYS A 24 -12.82 -11.57 -2.12
N GLY A 25 -13.09 -10.29 -2.42
CA GLY A 25 -14.14 -9.50 -1.76
C GLY A 25 -13.65 -8.31 -0.94
N GLU A 26 -12.35 -8.16 -0.71
CA GLU A 26 -11.78 -7.02 0.02
C GLU A 26 -10.66 -6.33 -0.78
N ASN A 27 -10.61 -5.00 -0.70
CA ASN A 27 -9.50 -4.24 -1.27
C ASN A 27 -8.30 -4.31 -0.33
N VAL A 28 -7.13 -4.63 -0.87
CA VAL A 28 -5.87 -4.59 -0.14
C VAL A 28 -5.23 -3.22 -0.34
N VAL A 29 -4.98 -2.53 0.77
CA VAL A 29 -4.23 -1.26 0.75
C VAL A 29 -2.74 -1.59 0.73
N VAL A 30 -2.06 -1.17 -0.34
CA VAL A 30 -0.61 -1.30 -0.49
C VAL A 30 0.04 0.07 -0.43
N GLU A 31 1.02 0.24 0.45
CA GLU A 31 1.82 1.47 0.52
C GLU A 31 3.21 1.25 -0.06
N ILE A 32 3.62 2.16 -0.96
CA ILE A 32 4.98 2.21 -1.50
C ILE A 32 5.67 3.54 -1.17
N PRO A 33 7.01 3.53 -1.04
CA PRO A 33 7.79 4.75 -0.85
C PRO A 33 7.64 5.68 -2.06
N VAL A 34 7.65 7.01 -1.83
CA VAL A 34 7.56 7.99 -2.93
C VAL A 34 8.70 7.88 -3.95
N GLN A 35 9.83 7.32 -3.53
CA GLN A 35 11.00 7.04 -4.35
C GLN A 35 10.71 6.06 -5.49
N ALA A 36 9.72 5.18 -5.34
CA ALA A 36 9.27 4.25 -6.38
C ALA A 36 8.54 4.96 -7.55
N GLY A 37 8.26 6.26 -7.39
CA GLY A 37 7.55 7.07 -8.36
C GLY A 37 6.03 6.87 -8.30
N GLU A 38 5.33 7.61 -9.14
CA GLU A 38 3.89 7.46 -9.31
C GLU A 38 3.60 6.39 -10.36
N LYS A 39 2.85 5.37 -9.97
CA LYS A 39 2.42 4.31 -10.87
C LYS A 39 1.02 4.57 -11.39
N HIS A 40 0.86 4.45 -12.70
CA HIS A 40 -0.41 4.50 -13.40
C HIS A 40 -0.65 3.13 -14.03
N PHE A 41 -1.71 2.47 -13.60
CA PHE A 41 -2.12 1.16 -14.12
C PHE A 41 -3.46 1.31 -14.84
N LYS A 42 -3.70 0.46 -15.84
CA LYS A 42 -5.04 0.33 -16.43
C LYS A 42 -5.98 -0.34 -15.42
N TYR A 43 -7.28 -0.13 -15.61
CA TYR A 43 -8.30 -0.84 -14.83
C TYR A 43 -8.08 -2.35 -14.95
N GLU A 44 -8.07 -3.05 -13.81
CA GLU A 44 -7.82 -4.50 -13.70
C GLU A 44 -6.49 -5.00 -14.29
N GLN A 45 -5.51 -4.12 -14.49
CA GLN A 45 -4.19 -4.54 -14.91
C GLN A 45 -3.53 -5.40 -13.82
N LYS A 46 -3.04 -6.59 -14.21
CA LYS A 46 -2.27 -7.45 -13.32
C LYS A 46 -0.97 -6.78 -12.94
N VAL A 47 -0.72 -6.72 -11.63
CA VAL A 47 0.48 -6.14 -11.05
C VAL A 47 1.11 -7.11 -10.06
N LYS A 48 2.41 -6.94 -9.84
CA LYS A 48 3.17 -7.67 -8.83
C LYS A 48 3.86 -6.68 -7.91
N LEU A 49 3.88 -7.02 -6.63
CA LEU A 49 4.57 -6.24 -5.61
C LEU A 49 6.03 -6.69 -5.49
N VAL A 50 6.94 -5.73 -5.33
CA VAL A 50 8.35 -5.97 -5.09
C VAL A 50 8.59 -5.94 -3.58
N ASN A 51 9.14 -7.03 -3.04
CA ASN A 51 9.42 -7.23 -1.62
C ASN A 51 8.24 -6.89 -0.68
N PRO A 52 7.06 -7.52 -0.84
CA PRO A 52 5.92 -7.22 0.01
C PRO A 52 6.17 -7.62 1.46
N LYS A 53 5.80 -6.75 2.39
CA LYS A 53 5.84 -6.97 3.85
C LYS A 53 4.47 -6.66 4.43
N LEU A 54 3.89 -7.63 5.13
CA LEU A 54 2.62 -7.42 5.82
C LEU A 54 2.87 -6.75 7.17
N TYR A 55 2.16 -5.65 7.42
CA TYR A 55 2.20 -4.91 8.67
C TYR A 55 0.79 -4.88 9.29
N GLY A 56 0.66 -5.41 10.50
CA GLY A 56 -0.55 -5.29 11.30
C GLY A 56 -0.48 -4.04 12.17
N ARG A 57 -1.40 -3.10 11.96
CA ARG A 57 -1.56 -1.92 12.82
C ARG A 57 -2.73 -2.15 13.77
N GLY A 58 -2.43 -2.49 15.02
CA GLY A 58 -3.40 -2.47 16.09
C GLY A 58 -3.68 -1.05 16.56
N TYR A 59 -4.95 -0.67 16.69
CA TYR A 59 -5.36 0.59 17.32
C TYR A 59 -6.67 0.41 18.08
N ALA A 60 -6.86 1.19 19.13
CA ALA A 60 -8.09 1.19 19.91
C ALA A 60 -8.94 2.41 19.54
N ILE A 61 -10.24 2.19 19.32
CA ILE A 61 -11.25 3.24 19.28
C ILE A 61 -12.20 2.98 20.45
N GLY A 62 -12.13 3.83 21.47
CA GLY A 62 -12.87 3.59 22.73
C GLY A 62 -12.46 2.27 23.36
N ASP A 63 -13.43 1.42 23.66
CA ASP A 63 -13.22 0.10 24.26
C ASP A 63 -13.04 -1.03 23.21
N MET A 64 -13.09 -0.71 21.92
CA MET A 64 -12.92 -1.68 20.83
C MET A 64 -11.50 -1.67 20.25
N GLY A 65 -10.89 -2.85 20.18
CA GLY A 65 -9.61 -3.07 19.50
C GLY A 65 -9.82 -3.37 18.03
N HIS A 66 -9.18 -2.58 17.17
CA HIS A 66 -9.15 -2.76 15.72
C HIS A 66 -7.75 -3.16 15.27
N THR A 67 -7.66 -3.93 14.19
CA THR A 67 -6.40 -4.28 13.54
C THR A 67 -6.55 -4.05 12.04
N ASP A 68 -5.79 -3.11 11.51
CA ASP A 68 -5.65 -2.92 10.07
C ASP A 68 -4.48 -3.75 9.56
N TYR A 69 -4.68 -4.45 8.44
CA TYR A 69 -3.61 -5.10 7.71
C TYR A 69 -3.19 -4.22 6.54
N VAL A 70 -2.00 -3.63 6.65
CA VAL A 70 -1.42 -2.78 5.61
C VAL A 70 -0.27 -3.52 4.96
N LEU A 71 -0.27 -3.59 3.63
CA LEU A 71 0.82 -4.22 2.88
C LEU A 71 1.82 -3.14 2.47
N LEU A 72 3.07 -3.28 2.90
CA LEU A 72 4.17 -2.43 2.46
C LEU A 72 4.87 -3.10 1.28
N ALA A 73 5.25 -2.34 0.27
CA ALA A 73 6.09 -2.85 -0.82
C ALA A 73 7.15 -1.81 -1.19
N ASP A 74 8.27 -2.27 -1.75
CA ASP A 74 9.32 -1.37 -2.25
C ASP A 74 8.90 -0.76 -3.59
N ASP A 75 8.19 -1.52 -4.43
CA ASP A 75 7.66 -1.08 -5.72
C ASP A 75 6.45 -1.92 -6.18
N ILE A 76 5.70 -1.42 -7.16
CA ILE A 76 4.62 -2.12 -7.88
C ILE A 76 4.98 -2.15 -9.36
N VAL A 77 5.05 -3.35 -9.95
CA VAL A 77 5.38 -3.57 -11.35
C VAL A 77 4.21 -4.21 -12.10
N ALA A 78 3.97 -3.78 -13.34
CA ALA A 78 3.01 -4.44 -14.20
C ALA A 78 3.50 -5.84 -14.57
N VAL A 79 2.60 -6.82 -14.57
CA VAL A 79 2.89 -8.14 -15.13
C VAL A 79 2.58 -8.06 -16.63
N GLU A 80 3.60 -8.09 -17.47
CA GLU A 80 3.42 -8.32 -18.90
C GLU A 80 3.10 -9.80 -19.10
N GLU A 81 1.91 -10.10 -19.60
CA GLU A 81 1.58 -11.45 -20.08
C GLU A 81 2.39 -11.68 -21.36
N LYS A 82 3.36 -12.60 -21.28
CA LYS A 82 4.23 -13.02 -22.38
C LYS A 82 3.53 -14.03 -23.28
#